data_AF-A0A1Q3QKY5-F1
#
_entry.id   AF-A0A1Q3QKY5-F1
#
_cell.length_a   1.000
_cell.length_b   1.000
_cell.length_c   1.000
_cell.angle_alpha   90.00
_cell.angle_beta   90.00
_cell.angle_gamma   90.00
#
_symmetry.space_group_name_H-M   'P 1'
#
loop_
_entity.id
_entity.type
_entity.pdbx_description
1 polymer ?
#
loop_
_entity_poly.entity_id
_entity_poly.type
_entity_poly.pdbx_seq_one_letter_code
_entity_poly.pdbx_strand_id
1 'polypeptide(L)'
;MSSYAPPPPPFDPSMVTTALELPGYRIVRNLGIVRGIVVRSRSIFGTFGAGLQTIVGGNITILSQLCEKTRQDAFAMMAQHAAEHGANAVISFRYDANELMNGVTEVLAYGTAVVVERA
;
A
#
# COMPACT_ATOMS: atom_id res chain seq x y z
N MET A 1 9.55 -34.10 -14.70
CA MET A 1 10.33 -33.14 -13.91
C MET A 1 9.48 -31.90 -13.74
N SER A 2 8.75 -31.79 -12.64
CA SER A 2 7.90 -30.63 -12.36
C SER A 2 8.79 -29.52 -11.81
N SER A 3 8.94 -28.42 -12.56
CA SER A 3 9.68 -27.24 -12.11
C SER A 3 8.84 -26.47 -11.10
N TYR A 4 8.84 -26.93 -9.85
CA TYR A 4 8.35 -26.12 -8.75
C TYR A 4 9.34 -24.96 -8.58
N ALA A 5 8.98 -23.78 -9.07
CA ALA A 5 9.65 -22.56 -8.68
C ALA A 5 9.29 -22.31 -7.21
N PRO A 6 10.27 -22.07 -6.32
CA PRO A 6 9.97 -21.73 -4.94
C PRO A 6 9.06 -20.48 -4.91
N PRO A 7 8.13 -20.39 -3.94
CA PRO A 7 7.32 -19.19 -3.79
C PRO A 7 8.25 -17.98 -3.66
N PRO A 8 7.93 -16.84 -4.31
CA PRO A 8 8.76 -15.65 -4.19
C PRO A 8 8.92 -15.31 -2.70
N PRO A 9 10.12 -14.90 -2.27
CA PRO A 9 10.33 -14.47 -0.88
C PRO A 9 9.32 -13.38 -0.53
N PRO A 10 8.90 -13.28 0.76
CA PRO A 10 8.04 -12.19 1.19
C PRO A 10 8.67 -10.87 0.77
N PHE A 11 7.88 -10.04 0.11
CA PHE A 11 8.32 -8.78 -0.47
C PHE A 11 8.82 -7.85 0.64
N ASP A 12 10.10 -7.49 0.62
CA ASP A 12 10.74 -6.68 1.65
C ASP A 12 10.24 -5.22 1.58
N PRO A 13 9.52 -4.72 2.60
CA PRO A 13 9.00 -3.36 2.59
C PRO A 13 10.09 -2.28 2.49
N SER A 14 11.33 -2.56 2.91
CA SER A 14 12.45 -1.63 2.79
C SER A 14 12.89 -1.40 1.35
N MET A 15 12.46 -2.26 0.42
CA MET A 15 12.66 -2.14 -1.03
C MET A 15 11.53 -1.37 -1.72
N VAL A 16 10.68 -0.68 -0.96
CA VAL A 16 9.69 0.28 -1.47
C VAL A 16 10.14 1.70 -1.17
N THR A 17 10.13 2.56 -2.18
CA THR A 17 10.51 3.95 -2.02
C THR A 17 9.60 4.90 -2.77
N THR A 18 9.40 6.08 -2.22
CA THR A 18 8.74 7.21 -2.89
C THR A 18 9.68 7.88 -3.91
N ALA A 19 10.99 7.62 -3.84
CA ALA A 19 11.97 8.09 -4.81
C ALA A 19 11.88 7.33 -6.15
N LEU A 20 12.57 7.83 -7.17
CA LEU A 20 12.65 7.17 -8.49
C LEU A 20 13.68 6.04 -8.53
N GLU A 21 14.54 5.93 -7.51
CA GLU A 21 15.69 5.02 -7.47
C GLU A 21 15.93 4.50 -6.06
N LEU A 22 16.73 3.44 -5.93
CA LEU A 22 17.19 2.87 -4.66
C LEU A 22 18.72 3.01 -4.58
N PRO A 23 19.27 3.89 -3.72
CA PRO A 23 20.72 4.04 -3.59
C PRO A 23 21.43 2.72 -3.26
N GLY A 24 22.55 2.45 -3.95
CA GLY A 24 23.29 1.19 -3.83
C GLY A 24 22.71 0.02 -4.63
N TYR A 25 21.66 0.26 -5.41
CA TYR A 25 21.06 -0.69 -6.32
C TYR A 25 20.92 -0.13 -7.73
N ARG A 26 20.93 -1.01 -8.73
CA ARG A 26 20.68 -0.70 -10.13
C ARG A 26 19.44 -1.43 -10.61
N ILE A 27 18.52 -0.70 -11.27
CA ILE A 27 17.34 -1.29 -11.90
C ILE A 27 17.78 -2.07 -13.14
N VAL A 28 17.41 -3.35 -13.20
CA VAL A 28 17.72 -4.24 -14.34
C VAL A 28 16.50 -4.59 -15.17
N ARG A 29 15.29 -4.50 -14.59
CA ARG A 29 14.02 -4.67 -15.32
C ARG A 29 12.95 -3.76 -14.75
N ASN A 30 12.12 -3.21 -15.63
CA ASN A 30 10.87 -2.54 -15.29
C ASN A 30 9.70 -3.50 -15.59
N LEU A 31 8.84 -3.72 -14.61
CA LEU A 31 7.72 -4.67 -14.66
C LEU A 31 6.36 -3.97 -14.74
N GLY A 32 6.34 -2.64 -14.84
CA GLY A 32 5.14 -1.85 -14.97
C GLY A 32 4.49 -1.49 -13.63
N ILE A 33 3.21 -1.11 -13.70
CA ILE A 33 2.49 -0.53 -12.57
C ILE A 33 1.98 -1.63 -11.65
N VAL A 34 2.14 -1.42 -10.35
CA VAL A 34 1.53 -2.23 -9.31
C VAL A 34 0.65 -1.39 -8.41
N ARG A 35 -0.36 -2.02 -7.82
CA ARG A 35 -1.42 -1.36 -7.06
C ARG A 35 -2.08 -2.28 -6.04
N GLY A 36 -2.59 -1.69 -4.98
CA GLY A 36 -3.51 -2.28 -4.01
C GLY A 36 -4.60 -1.27 -3.66
N ILE A 37 -5.85 -1.72 -3.61
CA ILE A 37 -7.03 -0.87 -3.43
C ILE A 37 -7.83 -1.39 -2.25
N VAL A 38 -8.17 -0.50 -1.32
CA VAL A 38 -9.05 -0.80 -0.18
C VAL A 38 -10.18 0.23 -0.15
N VAL A 39 -11.41 -0.25 -0.08
CA VAL A 39 -12.60 0.61 0.07
C VAL A 39 -13.21 0.40 1.44
N ARG A 40 -13.49 1.49 2.17
CA ARG A 40 -14.07 1.47 3.52
C ARG A 40 -15.29 2.38 3.59
N SER A 41 -16.37 1.91 4.23
CA SER A 41 -17.55 2.73 4.53
C SER A 41 -17.51 3.24 5.97
N ARG A 42 -17.63 4.55 6.18
CA ARG A 42 -17.83 5.21 7.47
C ARG A 42 -19.00 4.60 8.26
N SER A 43 -20.03 4.06 7.60
CA SER A 43 -21.19 3.43 8.26
C SER A 43 -20.90 2.07 8.89
N ILE A 44 -19.87 1.34 8.42
CA ILE A 44 -19.40 0.08 9.03
C ILE A 44 -18.47 0.36 10.22
N PHE A 45 -17.92 1.58 10.31
CA PHE A 45 -16.93 1.96 11.33
C PHE A 45 -17.43 3.02 12.33
N GLY A 46 -18.58 3.66 12.07
CA GLY A 46 -19.01 4.90 12.72
C GLY A 46 -20.08 4.78 13.81
N THR A 47 -20.64 3.59 14.06
CA THR A 47 -21.82 3.48 14.96
C THR A 47 -21.51 3.50 16.45
N PHE A 48 -20.25 3.50 16.91
CA PHE A 48 -19.95 3.30 18.35
C PHE A 48 -19.02 4.33 19.04
N GLY A 49 -18.43 5.33 18.36
CA GLY A 49 -17.47 6.22 19.05
C GLY A 49 -17.24 7.63 18.52
N ALA A 50 -17.65 7.95 17.29
CA ALA A 50 -17.34 9.25 16.68
C ALA A 50 -18.21 10.41 17.22
N GLY A 51 -19.41 10.11 17.73
CA GLY A 51 -20.34 11.14 18.25
C GLY A 51 -19.86 11.85 19.53
N LEU A 52 -18.91 11.28 20.27
CA LEU A 52 -18.46 11.84 21.56
C LEU A 52 -17.12 12.61 21.48
N GLN A 53 -16.26 12.33 20.48
CA GLN A 53 -14.90 12.88 20.44
C GLN A 53 -14.76 14.21 19.67
N THR A 54 -15.77 14.62 18.90
CA THR A 54 -15.72 15.89 18.13
C THR A 54 -15.84 17.13 19.01
N ILE A 55 -16.25 17.00 20.28
CA ILE A 55 -16.61 18.15 21.13
C ILE A 55 -15.40 18.83 21.82
N VAL A 56 -14.20 18.23 21.81
CA VAL A 56 -13.05 18.77 22.60
C VAL A 56 -11.75 18.93 21.80
N GLY A 57 -11.84 19.16 20.47
CA GLY A 57 -10.73 19.75 19.70
C GLY A 57 -9.39 18.99 19.67
N GLY A 58 -9.37 17.69 19.95
CA GLY A 58 -8.17 16.84 19.90
C GLY A 58 -8.13 15.96 18.65
N ASN A 59 -6.91 15.56 18.24
CA ASN A 59 -6.69 14.52 17.22
C ASN A 59 -7.67 13.38 17.42
N ILE A 60 -8.45 13.05 16.39
CA ILE A 60 -9.41 11.95 16.46
C ILE A 60 -8.62 10.65 16.29
N THR A 61 -7.96 10.21 17.35
CA THR A 61 -7.01 9.09 17.36
C THR A 61 -7.59 7.84 16.72
N ILE A 62 -8.88 7.59 16.91
CA ILE A 62 -9.59 6.46 16.29
C ILE A 62 -9.67 6.57 14.76
N LEU A 63 -9.86 7.78 14.22
CA LEU A 63 -9.86 8.00 12.76
C LEU A 63 -8.45 7.89 12.18
N SER A 64 -7.43 8.39 12.89
CA SER A 64 -6.03 8.22 12.47
C SER A 64 -5.62 6.75 12.43
N GLN A 65 -5.96 5.98 13.47
CA GLN A 65 -5.71 4.52 13.50
C GLN A 65 -6.43 3.79 12.37
N LEU A 66 -7.66 4.19 12.06
CA LEU A 66 -8.41 3.62 10.94
C LEU A 66 -7.75 3.91 9.59
N CYS A 67 -7.30 5.15 9.38
CA CYS A 67 -6.60 5.54 8.17
C CYS A 67 -5.30 4.75 8.02
N GLU A 68 -4.55 4.59 9.11
CA GLU A 68 -3.29 3.84 9.13
C GLU A 68 -3.52 2.36 8.79
N LYS A 69 -4.49 1.71 9.43
CA LYS A 69 -4.84 0.33 9.11
C LYS A 69 -5.27 0.15 7.65
N THR A 70 -6.04 1.09 7.13
CA THR A 70 -6.51 1.05 5.73
C THR A 70 -5.34 1.19 4.75
N ARG A 71 -4.37 2.06 5.04
CA ARG A 71 -3.15 2.20 4.23
C ARG A 71 -2.27 0.95 4.30
N GLN A 72 -2.11 0.35 5.47
CA GLN A 72 -1.37 -0.91 5.64
C GLN A 72 -1.98 -2.03 4.80
N ASP A 73 -3.32 -2.15 4.78
CA ASP A 73 -4.02 -3.12 3.95
C ASP A 73 -3.77 -2.87 2.45
N ALA A 74 -3.88 -1.62 2.00
CA ALA A 74 -3.63 -1.26 0.61
C ALA A 74 -2.18 -1.51 0.19
N PHE A 75 -1.21 -1.21 1.07
CA PHE A 75 0.20 -1.52 0.85
C PHE A 75 0.45 -3.01 0.71
N ALA A 76 -0.09 -3.82 1.61
CA ALA A 76 0.07 -5.26 1.56
C ALA A 76 -0.45 -5.86 0.24
N MET A 77 -1.60 -5.38 -0.24
CA MET A 77 -2.14 -5.79 -1.54
C MET A 77 -1.25 -5.34 -2.71
N MET A 78 -0.68 -4.13 -2.66
CA MET A 78 0.26 -3.63 -3.67
C MET A 78 1.56 -4.46 -3.69
N ALA A 79 2.13 -4.74 -2.51
CA ALA A 79 3.33 -5.56 -2.36
C ALA A 79 3.11 -6.99 -2.87
N GLN A 80 1.95 -7.57 -2.57
CA GLN A 80 1.56 -8.88 -3.09
C GLN A 80 1.48 -8.87 -4.62
N HIS A 81 0.82 -7.87 -5.20
CA HIS A 81 0.75 -7.69 -6.64
C HIS A 81 2.16 -7.51 -7.26
N ALA A 82 3.08 -6.80 -6.60
CA ALA A 82 4.47 -6.69 -7.02
C ALA A 82 5.21 -8.04 -7.01
N ALA A 83 5.04 -8.83 -5.95
CA ALA A 83 5.62 -10.17 -5.86
C ALA A 83 5.08 -11.10 -6.98
N GLU A 84 3.78 -11.00 -7.30
CA GLU A 84 3.16 -11.76 -8.40
C GLU A 84 3.73 -11.42 -9.77
N HIS A 85 4.15 -10.17 -9.99
CA HIS A 85 4.88 -9.74 -11.19
C HIS A 85 6.37 -10.11 -11.18
N GLY A 86 6.87 -10.72 -10.10
CA GLY A 86 8.29 -11.08 -9.95
C GLY A 86 9.20 -9.89 -9.60
N ALA A 87 8.64 -8.81 -9.06
CA ALA A 87 9.40 -7.67 -8.59
C ALA A 87 10.11 -7.98 -7.27
N ASN A 88 11.27 -7.37 -7.08
CA ASN A 88 11.96 -7.36 -5.78
C ASN A 88 12.05 -5.94 -5.16
N ALA A 89 11.49 -4.94 -5.85
CA ALA A 89 11.41 -3.57 -5.39
C ALA A 89 10.25 -2.80 -6.06
N VAL A 90 9.79 -1.73 -5.41
CA VAL A 90 8.82 -0.78 -5.97
C VAL A 90 9.35 0.64 -5.79
N ILE A 91 9.47 1.37 -6.89
CA ILE A 91 9.88 2.77 -6.90
C ILE A 91 8.69 3.68 -7.19
N SER A 92 8.86 4.98 -6.94
CA SER A 92 7.83 6.00 -7.13
C SER A 92 6.51 5.66 -6.44
N PHE A 93 6.60 5.05 -5.25
CA PHE A 93 5.45 4.63 -4.46
C PHE A 93 4.61 5.83 -4.01
N ARG A 94 3.28 5.74 -4.10
CA ARG A 94 2.34 6.77 -3.68
C ARG A 94 1.11 6.14 -3.03
N TYR A 95 0.48 6.92 -2.16
CA TYR A 95 -0.91 6.72 -1.77
C TYR A 95 -1.78 7.78 -2.40
N ASP A 96 -2.99 7.38 -2.80
CA ASP A 96 -4.09 8.26 -3.09
C ASP A 96 -5.31 7.86 -2.24
N ALA A 97 -6.21 8.79 -1.97
CA ALA A 97 -7.43 8.52 -1.22
C ALA A 97 -8.59 9.39 -1.73
N ASN A 98 -9.68 8.73 -2.15
CA ASN A 98 -10.81 9.37 -2.79
C ASN A 98 -12.13 8.99 -2.12
N GLU A 99 -13.04 9.96 -1.94
CA GLU A 99 -14.41 9.67 -1.52
C GLU A 99 -15.23 9.26 -2.74
N LEU A 100 -15.63 7.99 -2.80
CA LEU A 100 -16.37 7.42 -3.94
C LEU A 100 -17.86 7.77 -3.89
N MET A 101 -18.41 7.78 -2.69
CA MET A 101 -19.78 8.20 -2.37
C MET A 101 -19.83 8.63 -0.91
N ASN A 102 -20.93 9.26 -0.47
CA ASN A 102 -21.05 9.78 0.88
C ASN A 102 -20.68 8.74 1.93
N GLY A 103 -19.61 9.00 2.68
CA GLY A 103 -19.13 8.12 3.72
C GLY A 103 -18.51 6.82 3.22
N VAL A 104 -18.06 6.73 1.97
CA VAL A 104 -17.28 5.59 1.45
C VAL A 104 -16.00 6.12 0.80
N THR A 105 -14.86 5.68 1.33
CA THR A 105 -13.54 6.16 0.90
C THR A 105 -12.72 4.99 0.34
N GLU A 106 -12.10 5.23 -0.80
CA GLU A 106 -11.05 4.41 -1.39
C GLU A 106 -9.68 4.88 -0.88
N VAL A 107 -8.79 3.93 -0.62
CA VAL A 107 -7.36 4.15 -0.49
C VAL A 107 -6.66 3.30 -1.54
N LEU A 108 -5.91 3.95 -2.41
CA LEU A 108 -5.09 3.34 -3.46
C LEU A 108 -3.62 3.47 -3.07
N ALA A 109 -2.90 2.35 -3.00
CA ALA A 109 -1.45 2.28 -2.91
C ALA A 109 -0.90 1.87 -4.27
N TYR A 110 0.06 2.59 -4.86
CA TYR A 110 0.58 2.26 -6.20
C TYR A 110 2.03 2.68 -6.40
N GLY A 111 2.68 2.11 -7.41
CA GLY A 111 4.05 2.44 -7.79
C GLY A 111 4.49 1.66 -9.03
N THR A 112 5.79 1.71 -9.34
CA THR A 112 6.38 0.96 -10.44
C THR A 112 7.17 -0.23 -9.89
N ALA A 113 6.75 -1.44 -10.26
CA ALA A 113 7.46 -2.67 -9.94
C ALA A 113 8.74 -2.79 -10.78
N VAL A 114 9.84 -3.12 -10.12
CA VAL A 114 11.14 -3.26 -10.76
C VAL A 114 11.88 -4.48 -10.21
N VAL A 115 12.86 -4.94 -10.99
CA VAL A 115 13.91 -5.84 -10.49
C VAL A 115 15.18 -5.02 -10.36
N VAL A 116 15.80 -5.07 -9.17
CA VAL A 116 17.06 -4.41 -8.87
C VAL A 116 18.13 -5.41 -8.45
N GLU A 117 19.39 -5.05 -8.68
CA GLU A 117 20.58 -5.77 -8.22
C GLU A 117 21.49 -4.79 -7.46
N ARG A 118 22.33 -5.28 -6.54
CA ARG A 118 23.35 -4.43 -5.89
C ARG A 118 24.29 -3.88 -6.97
N ALA A 119 24.54 -2.57 -6.91
CA ALA A 119 25.44 -1.86 -7.81
C ALA A 119 26.91 -2.07 -7.44
#